data_AF-A0A9R1VBJ6-F1
#
_entry.id   AF-A0A9R1VBJ6-F1
#
_cell.length_a   1.000
_cell.length_b   1.000
_cell.length_c   1.000
_cell.angle_alpha   90.00
_cell.angle_beta   90.00
_cell.angle_gamma   90.00
#
_symmetry.space_group_name_H-M   'P 1'
#
loop_
_entity.id
_entity.type
_entity.pdbx_description
1 polymer ?
#
loop_
_entity_poly.entity_id
_entity_poly.type
_entity_poly.pdbx_seq_one_letter_code
_entity_poly.pdbx_strand_id
1 'polypeptide(L)'
;MGDNINENNNGNRGFEGTNPPNVSATINADNFEFKPVMFQMINNTGLFGGMPSDEPLSHLRSFNQMCNNFKQRGMVADAFRLRLFPYTLQGKAQDWFESLPSDSITTWEESREKFLKRFFPLTRNANLRNIITSFQKVDGESLWEVWERWNNLLRKCLTHRLPNDVKLETFYQGLDAQTRMLVDTSPGGALLTKSYEESVEILDRIATNNF
;
A
#
# COMPACT_ATOMS: atom_id res chain seq x y z
N MET A 1 43.73 -31.32 31.20
CA MET A 1 43.35 -29.89 31.21
C MET A 1 42.58 -29.63 29.93
N GLY A 2 41.31 -29.27 30.04
CA GLY A 2 40.46 -28.95 28.89
C GLY A 2 40.46 -27.45 28.67
N ASP A 3 40.74 -27.03 27.44
CA ASP A 3 40.71 -25.64 27.05
C ASP A 3 39.30 -25.26 26.59
N ASN A 4 38.67 -24.38 27.38
CA ASN A 4 37.40 -23.74 27.10
C ASN A 4 37.60 -22.66 26.02
N ILE A 5 37.09 -22.90 24.82
CA ILE A 5 36.96 -21.88 23.78
C ILE A 5 35.58 -21.24 23.97
N ASN A 6 35.56 -20.07 24.59
CA ASN A 6 34.36 -19.26 24.76
C ASN A 6 34.09 -18.50 23.44
N GLU A 7 33.21 -19.04 22.60
CA GLU A 7 32.64 -18.34 21.45
C GLU A 7 31.72 -17.20 21.94
N ASN A 8 32.27 -16.00 21.99
CA ASN A 8 31.48 -14.78 22.16
C ASN A 8 31.76 -13.87 20.96
N ASN A 9 31.13 -14.17 19.83
CA ASN A 9 31.17 -13.34 18.65
C ASN A 9 29.79 -12.73 18.40
N ASN A 10 29.37 -11.86 19.33
CA ASN A 10 28.21 -11.01 19.10
C ASN A 10 28.68 -9.82 18.24
N GLY A 11 28.68 -10.04 16.93
CA GLY A 11 29.11 -9.09 15.92
C GLY A 11 28.22 -7.85 15.91
N ASN A 12 28.64 -6.83 16.64
CA ASN A 12 28.17 -5.46 16.50
C ASN A 12 28.63 -4.92 15.13
N ARG A 13 27.91 -5.22 14.06
CA ARG A 13 28.11 -4.56 12.75
C ARG A 13 27.47 -3.18 12.81
N GLY A 14 28.30 -2.14 12.87
CA GLY A 14 27.86 -0.76 12.71
C GLY A 14 27.13 -0.58 11.38
N PHE A 15 25.96 0.06 11.42
CA PHE A 15 25.16 0.39 10.24
C PHE A 15 25.71 1.65 9.57
N GLU A 16 26.89 1.59 8.97
CA GLU A 16 27.35 2.64 8.07
C GLU A 16 26.53 2.56 6.78
N GLY A 17 25.51 3.43 6.66
CA GLY A 17 24.62 3.47 5.51
C GLY A 17 25.33 3.99 4.27
N THR A 18 25.89 3.10 3.45
CA THR A 18 26.36 3.46 2.10
C THR A 18 25.16 3.60 1.15
N ASN A 19 25.29 4.43 0.11
CA ASN A 19 24.24 4.53 -0.90
C ASN A 19 24.13 3.20 -1.66
N PRO A 20 22.91 2.68 -1.90
CA PRO A 20 22.73 1.54 -2.79
C PRO A 20 23.31 1.84 -4.18
N PRO A 21 23.96 0.88 -4.85
CA PRO A 21 24.66 1.11 -6.12
C PRO A 21 23.76 1.53 -7.29
N ASN A 22 22.45 1.39 -7.15
CA ASN A 22 21.42 1.76 -8.13
C ASN A 22 20.81 3.16 -7.91
N VAL A 23 21.18 3.86 -6.84
CA VAL A 23 20.75 5.23 -6.51
C VAL A 23 21.87 6.21 -6.83
N SER A 24 21.55 7.34 -7.47
CA SER A 24 22.58 8.28 -7.95
C SER A 24 23.45 8.88 -6.85
N ALA A 25 24.77 8.90 -7.09
CA ALA A 25 25.77 9.46 -6.17
C ALA A 25 25.66 10.99 -5.96
N THR A 26 25.00 11.73 -6.86
CA THR A 26 24.81 13.20 -6.74
C THR A 26 23.74 13.60 -5.72
N ILE A 27 23.04 12.62 -5.13
CA ILE A 27 22.12 12.86 -4.04
C ILE A 27 22.95 13.14 -2.79
N ASN A 28 23.35 14.42 -2.63
CA ASN A 28 24.07 14.93 -1.45
C ASN A 28 23.34 14.49 -0.17
N ALA A 29 23.89 13.47 0.47
CA ALA A 29 23.49 13.00 1.78
C ALA A 29 24.69 13.02 2.74
N ASP A 30 25.58 13.99 2.53
CA ASP A 30 26.71 14.25 3.41
C ASP A 30 26.15 14.45 4.83
N ASN A 31 26.35 13.43 5.67
CA ASN A 31 26.04 13.34 7.10
C ASN A 31 24.62 12.93 7.52
N PHE A 32 23.89 12.13 6.73
CA PHE A 32 22.70 11.46 7.27
C PHE A 32 22.99 10.01 7.73
N GLU A 33 22.85 9.78 9.03
CA GLU A 33 22.98 8.49 9.71
C GLU A 33 21.60 7.90 10.04
N PHE A 34 21.41 6.62 9.73
CA PHE A 34 20.18 5.91 10.09
C PHE A 34 20.19 5.59 11.59
N LYS A 35 19.17 6.09 12.30
CA LYS A 35 19.02 5.80 13.73
C LYS A 35 18.49 4.36 13.92
N PRO A 36 18.94 3.61 14.95
CA PRO A 36 18.44 2.26 15.23
C PRO A 36 16.92 2.14 15.31
N VAL A 37 16.24 3.18 15.82
CA VAL A 37 14.77 3.25 15.89
C VAL A 37 14.10 3.14 14.52
N MET A 38 14.76 3.57 13.43
CA MET A 38 14.23 3.45 12.07
C MET A 38 14.17 1.98 11.66
N PHE A 39 15.22 1.21 11.91
CA PHE A 39 15.24 -0.23 11.62
C PHE A 39 14.26 -1.01 12.51
N GLN A 40 14.10 -0.62 13.77
CA GLN A 40 13.06 -1.19 14.63
C GLN A 40 11.66 -0.93 14.06
N MET A 41 11.38 0.29 13.58
CA MET A 41 10.10 0.58 12.92
C MET A 41 9.91 -0.24 11.65
N ILE A 42 10.94 -0.37 10.81
CA ILE A 42 10.89 -1.20 9.59
C ILE A 42 10.51 -2.65 9.95
N ASN A 43 11.19 -3.24 10.93
CA ASN A 43 10.93 -4.60 11.38
C ASN A 43 9.50 -4.76 11.93
N ASN A 44 9.00 -3.76 12.65
CA ASN A 44 7.63 -3.76 13.17
C ASN A 44 6.57 -3.59 12.08
N THR A 45 6.84 -2.82 11.03
CA THR A 45 5.93 -2.65 9.88
C THR A 45 5.94 -3.84 8.93
N GLY A 46 6.98 -4.66 8.97
CA GLY A 46 7.19 -5.79 8.08
C GLY A 46 7.96 -5.43 6.79
N LEU A 47 8.70 -6.41 6.28
CA LEU A 47 9.46 -6.32 5.04
C LEU A 47 8.65 -6.84 3.85
N PHE A 48 8.81 -6.20 2.69
CA PHE A 48 8.13 -6.60 1.46
C PHE A 48 8.94 -7.65 0.71
N GLY A 49 8.38 -8.86 0.54
CA GLY A 49 9.06 -10.00 -0.06
C GLY A 49 8.91 -10.11 -1.59
N GLY A 50 7.91 -9.44 -2.16
CA GLY A 50 7.54 -9.60 -3.56
C GLY A 50 6.73 -10.86 -3.84
N MET A 51 6.00 -11.36 -2.84
CA MET A 51 5.12 -12.52 -2.95
C MET A 51 3.75 -12.16 -3.55
N PRO A 52 2.99 -13.11 -4.14
CA PRO A 52 1.65 -12.82 -4.69
C PRO A 52 0.66 -12.29 -3.66
N SER A 53 0.79 -12.71 -2.40
CA SER A 53 0.01 -12.25 -1.26
C SER A 53 0.39 -10.84 -0.80
N ASP A 54 1.57 -10.35 -1.15
CA ASP A 54 2.01 -9.04 -0.71
C ASP A 54 1.19 -7.94 -1.38
N GLU A 55 1.04 -6.84 -0.65
CA GLU A 55 0.31 -5.66 -1.08
C GLU A 55 1.29 -4.48 -1.26
N PRO A 56 1.78 -4.23 -2.49
CA PRO A 56 2.78 -3.19 -2.76
C PRO A 56 2.36 -1.80 -2.31
N LEU A 57 1.06 -1.50 -2.39
CA LEU A 57 0.50 -0.20 -2.01
C LEU A 57 0.45 -0.02 -0.49
N SER A 58 0.07 -1.06 0.23
CA SER A 58 0.06 -1.07 1.70
C SER A 58 1.49 -0.89 2.22
N HIS A 59 2.46 -1.56 1.59
CA HIS A 59 3.89 -1.37 1.88
C HIS A 59 4.35 0.08 1.70
N LEU A 60 4.08 0.67 0.53
CA LEU A 60 4.44 2.07 0.25
C LEU A 60 3.75 3.05 1.22
N ARG A 61 2.51 2.78 1.63
CA ARG A 61 1.80 3.62 2.60
C ARG A 61 2.50 3.59 3.96
N SER A 62 2.79 2.39 4.48
CA SER A 62 3.50 2.21 5.75
C SER A 62 4.89 2.85 5.70
N PHE A 63 5.64 2.66 4.61
CA PHE A 63 6.94 3.29 4.40
C PHE A 63 6.85 4.83 4.42
N ASN A 64 5.88 5.42 3.71
CA ASN A 64 5.70 6.87 3.68
C ASN A 64 5.31 7.43 5.05
N GLN A 65 4.44 6.75 5.79
CA GLN A 65 4.05 7.14 7.15
C GLN A 65 5.26 7.10 8.09
N MET A 66 6.04 6.03 8.04
CA MET A 66 7.30 5.93 8.78
C MET A 66 8.24 7.08 8.42
N CYS A 67 8.46 7.36 7.13
CA CYS A 67 9.31 8.47 6.70
C CYS A 67 8.81 9.83 7.21
N ASN A 68 7.49 10.04 7.27
CA ASN A 68 6.91 11.28 7.79
C ASN A 68 7.17 11.44 9.30
N ASN A 69 7.22 10.36 10.08
CA ASN A 69 7.55 10.41 11.51
C ASN A 69 8.99 10.91 11.76
N PHE A 70 9.88 10.75 10.78
CA PHE A 70 11.29 11.17 10.86
C PHE A 70 11.58 12.51 10.18
N LYS A 71 10.55 13.19 9.63
CA LYS A 71 10.70 14.54 9.07
C LYS A 71 10.92 15.57 10.19
N GLN A 72 12.15 15.67 10.70
CA GLN A 72 12.65 16.89 11.32
C GLN A 72 13.13 17.88 10.23
N ARG A 73 13.04 19.18 10.53
CA ARG A 73 13.26 20.30 9.60
C ARG A 73 14.59 20.17 8.83
N GLY A 74 14.53 20.28 7.50
CA GLY A 74 15.71 20.45 6.63
C GLY A 74 16.15 19.23 5.80
N MET A 75 15.48 18.08 5.91
CA MET A 75 15.87 16.87 5.18
C MET A 75 15.47 16.93 3.71
N VAL A 76 16.40 16.59 2.79
CA VAL A 76 16.08 16.30 1.39
C VAL A 76 15.28 14.99 1.37
N ALA A 77 13.95 15.13 1.37
CA ALA A 77 13.01 14.03 1.61
C ALA A 77 13.21 12.84 0.65
N ASP A 78 13.65 13.11 -0.57
CA ASP A 78 13.89 12.09 -1.59
C ASP A 78 15.15 11.27 -1.32
N ALA A 79 16.25 11.92 -0.94
CA ALA A 79 17.50 11.24 -0.60
C ALA A 79 17.33 10.22 0.53
N PHE A 80 16.65 10.65 1.59
CA PHE A 80 16.34 9.81 2.73
C PHE A 80 15.50 8.59 2.34
N ARG A 81 14.42 8.82 1.59
CA ARG A 81 13.54 7.74 1.13
C ARG A 81 14.28 6.75 0.25
N LEU A 82 15.10 7.24 -0.69
CA LEU A 82 15.86 6.40 -1.61
C LEU A 82 16.89 5.52 -0.89
N ARG A 83 17.57 6.06 0.13
CA ARG A 83 18.53 5.27 0.92
C ARG A 83 17.85 4.30 1.88
N LEU A 84 16.68 4.64 2.42
CA LEU A 84 16.00 3.80 3.42
C LEU A 84 15.13 2.70 2.81
N PHE A 85 14.54 2.94 1.64
CA PHE A 85 13.63 2.00 0.98
C PHE A 85 14.20 0.57 0.76
N PRO A 86 15.46 0.37 0.35
CA PRO A 86 16.01 -0.98 0.14
C PRO A 86 15.95 -1.84 1.41
N TYR A 87 16.13 -1.24 2.59
CA TYR A 87 16.06 -1.94 3.88
C TYR A 87 14.65 -2.43 4.23
N THR A 88 13.63 -2.00 3.47
CA THR A 88 12.25 -2.44 3.63
C THR A 88 11.89 -3.60 2.71
N LEU A 89 12.82 -4.04 1.86
CA LEU A 89 12.64 -5.11 0.90
C LEU A 89 13.36 -6.37 1.39
N GLN A 90 12.83 -7.53 1.03
CA GLN A 90 13.47 -8.82 1.25
C GLN A 90 13.18 -9.76 0.08
N GLY A 91 13.92 -10.88 -0.01
CA GLY A 91 13.70 -11.92 -1.01
C GLY A 91 13.64 -11.36 -2.44
N LYS A 92 12.61 -11.73 -3.20
CA LYS A 92 12.47 -11.35 -4.62
C LYS A 92 12.43 -9.84 -4.85
N ALA A 93 11.94 -9.08 -3.89
CA ALA A 93 11.90 -7.63 -3.99
C ALA A 93 13.28 -7.00 -3.83
N GLN A 94 14.07 -7.53 -2.89
CA GLN A 94 15.45 -7.11 -2.69
C GLN A 94 16.32 -7.47 -3.90
N ASP A 95 16.25 -8.73 -4.36
CA ASP A 95 17.00 -9.21 -5.53
C ASP A 95 16.72 -8.34 -6.77
N TRP A 96 15.45 -7.98 -6.98
CA TRP A 96 15.06 -7.09 -8.08
C TRP A 96 15.65 -5.70 -7.92
N PHE A 97 15.58 -5.11 -6.73
CA PHE A 97 16.06 -3.75 -6.51
C PHE A 97 17.58 -3.65 -6.73
N GLU A 98 18.32 -4.65 -6.27
CA GLU A 98 19.77 -4.78 -6.46
C GLU A 98 20.16 -5.04 -7.93
N SER A 99 19.29 -5.71 -8.70
CA SER A 99 19.51 -5.95 -10.14
C SER A 99 19.33 -4.73 -11.04
N LEU A 100 18.84 -3.61 -10.51
CA LEU A 100 18.63 -2.39 -11.29
C LEU A 100 19.97 -1.80 -11.74
N PRO A 101 20.04 -1.22 -12.95
CA PRO A 101 21.27 -0.57 -13.39
C PRO A 101 21.69 0.55 -12.44
N SER A 102 23.02 0.74 -12.30
CA SER A 102 23.60 1.84 -11.54
C SER A 102 23.06 3.19 -12.01
N ASP A 103 22.88 4.11 -11.07
CA ASP A 103 22.34 5.47 -11.30
C ASP A 103 20.97 5.52 -12.01
N SER A 104 20.23 4.41 -12.08
CA SER A 104 18.95 4.36 -12.78
C SER A 104 17.77 4.96 -12.00
N ILE A 105 17.99 5.34 -10.74
CA ILE A 105 17.02 5.99 -9.87
C ILE A 105 17.65 7.27 -9.30
N THR A 106 17.02 8.41 -9.59
CA THR A 106 17.47 9.74 -9.16
C THR A 106 16.49 10.42 -8.21
N THR A 107 15.20 10.05 -8.26
CA THR A 107 14.15 10.61 -7.40
C THR A 107 13.35 9.53 -6.70
N TRP A 108 12.70 9.87 -5.59
CA TRP A 108 11.80 8.93 -4.90
C TRP A 108 10.64 8.49 -5.80
N GLU A 109 10.15 9.40 -6.63
CA GLU A 109 9.07 9.12 -7.57
C GLU A 109 9.44 8.03 -8.59
N GLU A 110 10.65 8.10 -9.15
CA GLU A 110 11.15 7.08 -10.07
C GLU A 110 11.26 5.70 -9.40
N SER A 111 11.76 5.66 -8.15
CA SER A 111 11.83 4.42 -7.37
C SER A 111 10.45 3.82 -7.16
N ARG A 112 9.48 4.66 -6.76
CA ARG A 112 8.08 4.28 -6.55
C ARG A 112 7.44 3.73 -7.83
N GLU A 113 7.62 4.42 -8.95
CA GLU A 113 7.07 4.00 -10.24
C GLU A 113 7.65 2.66 -10.71
N LYS A 114 8.98 2.47 -10.61
CA LYS A 114 9.62 1.19 -10.96
C LYS A 114 9.14 0.05 -10.07
N PHE A 115 9.03 0.30 -8.76
CA PHE A 115 8.52 -0.67 -7.80
C PHE A 115 7.08 -1.09 -8.12
N LEU A 116 6.20 -0.12 -8.37
CA LEU A 116 4.81 -0.39 -8.74
C LEU A 116 4.71 -1.10 -10.09
N LYS A 117 5.51 -0.71 -11.09
CA LYS A 117 5.53 -1.40 -12.39
C LYS A 117 5.94 -2.87 -12.25
N ARG A 118 6.87 -3.17 -11.34
CA ARG A 118 7.38 -4.53 -11.11
C ARG A 118 6.42 -5.42 -10.30
N PHE A 119 5.92 -4.92 -9.18
CA PHE A 119 5.16 -5.70 -8.20
C PHE A 119 3.65 -5.43 -8.21
N PHE A 120 3.22 -4.40 -8.94
CA PHE A 120 1.82 -4.10 -9.21
C PHE A 120 1.58 -4.01 -10.74
N PRO A 121 1.84 -5.10 -11.49
CA PRO A 121 1.74 -5.08 -12.95
C PRO A 121 0.32 -4.75 -13.43
N LEU A 122 0.23 -4.16 -14.62
CA LEU A 122 -1.03 -3.76 -15.26
C LEU A 122 -2.07 -4.88 -15.35
N THR A 123 -1.65 -6.15 -15.40
CA THR A 123 -2.54 -7.31 -15.35
C THR A 123 -3.26 -7.46 -14.02
N ARG A 124 -2.63 -7.15 -12.88
CA ARG A 124 -3.31 -7.08 -11.57
C ARG A 124 -4.31 -5.93 -11.56
N ASN A 125 -3.98 -4.79 -12.19
CA ASN A 125 -4.92 -3.68 -12.35
C ASN A 125 -6.11 -4.02 -13.26
N ALA A 126 -5.87 -4.72 -14.37
CA ALA A 126 -6.91 -5.20 -15.28
C ALA A 126 -7.81 -6.24 -14.60
N ASN A 127 -7.24 -7.18 -13.85
CA ASN A 127 -8.00 -8.15 -13.07
C ASN A 127 -8.85 -7.45 -11.99
N LEU A 128 -8.30 -6.48 -11.27
CA LEU A 128 -9.06 -5.70 -10.29
C LEU A 128 -10.17 -4.88 -10.95
N ARG A 129 -9.93 -4.30 -12.13
CA ARG A 129 -10.98 -3.63 -12.91
C ARG A 129 -12.07 -4.62 -13.32
N ASN A 130 -11.71 -5.80 -13.82
CA ASN A 130 -12.67 -6.84 -14.18
C ASN A 130 -13.52 -7.25 -12.97
N ILE A 131 -12.88 -7.51 -11.82
CA ILE A 131 -13.57 -7.85 -10.56
C ILE A 131 -14.50 -6.73 -10.11
N ILE A 132 -14.09 -5.46 -10.24
CA ILE A 132 -14.93 -4.29 -9.93
C ILE A 132 -16.13 -4.25 -10.88
N THR A 133 -15.91 -4.33 -12.20
CA THR A 133 -16.99 -4.25 -13.19
C THR A 133 -17.94 -5.45 -13.16
N SER A 134 -17.47 -6.61 -12.69
CA SER A 134 -18.29 -7.82 -12.51
C SER A 134 -18.72 -8.00 -11.04
N PHE A 135 -18.65 -6.96 -10.23
CA PHE A 135 -18.99 -7.06 -8.81
C PHE A 135 -20.46 -7.44 -8.65
N GLN A 136 -20.71 -8.47 -7.87
CA GLN A 136 -22.05 -8.90 -7.48
C GLN A 136 -22.09 -9.24 -6.00
N LYS A 137 -23.22 -8.96 -5.37
CA LYS A 137 -23.56 -9.45 -4.04
C LYS A 137 -23.65 -10.98 -4.09
N VAL A 138 -23.06 -11.64 -3.11
CA VAL A 138 -23.11 -13.10 -2.96
C VAL A 138 -24.38 -13.47 -2.18
N ASP A 139 -24.97 -14.61 -2.51
CA ASP A 139 -26.14 -15.13 -1.80
C ASP A 139 -25.84 -15.28 -0.31
N GLY A 140 -26.73 -14.75 0.53
CA GLY A 140 -26.58 -14.76 1.98
C GLY A 140 -25.75 -13.62 2.57
N GLU A 141 -25.05 -12.81 1.77
CA GLU A 141 -24.37 -11.61 2.30
C GLU A 141 -25.39 -10.60 2.83
N SER A 142 -25.08 -10.03 4.00
CA SER A 142 -25.71 -8.82 4.53
C SER A 142 -25.26 -7.58 3.74
N LEU A 143 -25.97 -6.45 3.90
CA LEU A 143 -25.55 -5.19 3.28
C LEU A 143 -24.17 -4.75 3.80
N TRP A 144 -23.86 -5.02 5.07
CA TRP A 144 -22.57 -4.67 5.65
C TRP A 144 -21.42 -5.45 4.99
N GLU A 145 -21.56 -6.77 4.84
CA GLU A 145 -20.52 -7.62 4.22
C GLU A 145 -20.23 -7.21 2.77
N VAL A 146 -21.29 -7.01 1.96
CA VAL A 146 -21.12 -6.60 0.56
C VAL A 146 -20.51 -5.20 0.46
N TRP A 147 -20.89 -4.28 1.34
CA TRP A 147 -20.34 -2.92 1.37
C TRP A 147 -18.87 -2.91 1.81
N GLU A 148 -18.50 -3.70 2.81
CA GLU A 148 -17.11 -3.84 3.24
C GLU A 148 -16.25 -4.47 2.12
N ARG A 149 -16.74 -5.52 1.47
CA ARG A 149 -16.05 -6.17 0.34
C ARG A 149 -15.83 -5.22 -0.82
N TRP A 150 -16.84 -4.41 -1.17
CA TRP A 150 -16.72 -3.36 -2.18
C TRP A 150 -15.63 -2.34 -1.81
N ASN A 151 -15.65 -1.81 -0.59
CA ASN A 151 -14.65 -0.85 -0.13
C ASN A 151 -13.24 -1.45 -0.10
N ASN A 152 -13.09 -2.72 0.27
CA ASN A 152 -11.81 -3.44 0.23
C ASN A 152 -11.26 -3.54 -1.20
N LEU A 153 -12.12 -3.87 -2.18
CA LEU A 153 -11.75 -3.90 -3.59
C LEU A 153 -11.30 -2.53 -4.11
N LEU A 154 -12.04 -1.47 -3.78
CA LEU A 154 -11.67 -0.11 -4.16
C LEU A 154 -10.33 0.32 -3.56
N ARG A 155 -10.02 -0.05 -2.31
CA ARG A 155 -8.72 0.24 -1.66
C ARG A 155 -7.55 -0.51 -2.31
N LYS A 156 -7.78 -1.73 -2.81
CA LYS A 156 -6.77 -2.57 -3.47
C LYS A 156 -6.47 -2.14 -4.91
N CYS A 157 -7.46 -1.56 -5.58
CA CYS A 157 -7.28 -1.04 -6.92
C CYS A 157 -6.74 0.40 -6.86
N LEU A 158 -5.77 0.75 -7.70
CA LEU A 158 -5.30 2.15 -7.88
C LEU A 158 -6.43 2.97 -8.52
N THR A 159 -7.46 3.27 -7.74
CA THR A 159 -8.74 3.84 -8.19
C THR A 159 -8.77 5.37 -8.07
N HIS A 160 -7.63 6.01 -8.34
CA HIS A 160 -7.65 7.41 -8.78
C HIS A 160 -8.15 7.55 -10.24
N ARG A 161 -8.61 6.46 -10.89
CA ARG A 161 -9.08 6.47 -12.29
C ARG A 161 -10.55 6.10 -12.51
N LEU A 162 -11.30 5.65 -11.50
CA LEU A 162 -12.75 5.41 -11.67
C LEU A 162 -13.52 6.65 -11.19
N PRO A 163 -14.35 7.27 -12.04
CA PRO A 163 -15.27 8.31 -11.61
C PRO A 163 -16.18 7.82 -10.49
N ASN A 164 -16.56 8.70 -9.57
CA ASN A 164 -17.41 8.35 -8.43
C ASN A 164 -18.78 7.81 -8.88
N ASP A 165 -19.36 8.36 -9.95
CA ASP A 165 -20.62 7.88 -10.53
C ASP A 165 -20.51 6.42 -10.98
N VAL A 166 -19.42 6.07 -11.65
CA VAL A 166 -19.16 4.70 -12.11
C VAL A 166 -19.00 3.75 -10.92
N LYS A 167 -18.34 4.18 -9.83
CA LYS A 167 -18.23 3.36 -8.62
C LYS A 167 -19.61 3.07 -8.02
N LEU A 168 -20.43 4.10 -7.86
CA LEU A 168 -21.74 3.98 -7.24
C LEU A 168 -22.69 3.14 -8.11
N GLU A 169 -22.71 3.40 -9.41
CA GLU A 169 -23.52 2.65 -10.37
C GLU A 169 -23.12 1.17 -10.40
N THR A 170 -21.81 0.87 -10.48
CA THR A 170 -21.31 -0.51 -10.49
C THR A 170 -21.70 -1.25 -9.20
N PHE A 171 -21.55 -0.60 -8.04
CA PHE A 171 -21.95 -1.19 -6.77
C PHE A 171 -23.46 -1.49 -6.76
N TYR A 172 -24.29 -0.51 -7.12
CA TYR A 172 -25.75 -0.63 -7.12
C TYR A 172 -26.26 -1.71 -8.10
N GLN A 173 -25.66 -1.81 -9.29
CA GLN A 173 -25.97 -2.86 -10.27
C GLN A 173 -25.58 -4.25 -9.76
N GLY A 174 -24.53 -4.35 -8.95
CA GLY A 174 -24.11 -5.60 -8.32
C GLY A 174 -25.00 -6.09 -7.18
N LEU A 175 -25.90 -5.27 -6.64
CA LEU A 175 -26.81 -5.67 -5.57
C LEU A 175 -27.94 -6.59 -6.08
N ASP A 176 -28.56 -7.35 -5.18
CA ASP A 176 -29.83 -8.03 -5.48
C ASP A 176 -31.02 -7.06 -5.38
N ALA A 177 -32.20 -7.49 -5.85
CA ALA A 177 -33.39 -6.63 -5.89
C ALA A 177 -33.85 -6.20 -4.49
N GLN A 178 -33.73 -7.08 -3.50
CA GLN A 178 -34.15 -6.78 -2.13
C GLN A 178 -33.26 -5.72 -1.49
N THR A 179 -31.95 -5.84 -1.69
CA THR A 179 -30.95 -4.92 -1.17
C THR A 179 -31.06 -3.56 -1.86
N ARG A 180 -31.33 -3.52 -3.19
CA ARG A 180 -31.65 -2.27 -3.89
C ARG A 180 -32.86 -1.55 -3.30
N MET A 181 -33.95 -2.29 -3.07
CA MET A 181 -35.15 -1.73 -2.45
C MET A 181 -34.86 -1.16 -1.06
N LEU A 182 -34.04 -1.86 -0.26
CA LEU A 182 -33.63 -1.38 1.06
C LEU A 182 -32.87 -0.04 0.98
N VAL A 183 -31.88 0.07 0.08
CA VAL A 183 -31.08 1.30 -0.04
C VAL A 183 -31.88 2.45 -0.64
N ASP A 184 -32.81 2.19 -1.57
CA ASP A 184 -33.65 3.21 -2.21
C ASP A 184 -34.79 3.73 -1.31
N THR A 185 -35.15 2.99 -0.27
CA THR A 185 -36.16 3.42 0.73
C THR A 185 -35.58 4.41 1.76
N SER A 186 -34.32 4.80 1.60
CA SER A 186 -33.64 5.74 2.50
C SER A 186 -34.25 7.14 2.45
N PRO A 187 -34.20 7.91 3.57
CA PRO A 187 -34.61 9.31 3.57
C PRO A 187 -33.81 10.08 2.51
N GLY A 188 -34.52 10.69 1.56
CA GLY A 188 -33.92 11.48 0.49
C GLY A 188 -34.11 10.91 -0.93
N GLY A 189 -34.67 9.72 -1.10
CA GLY A 189 -34.97 9.13 -2.41
C GLY A 189 -33.93 8.10 -2.88
N ALA A 190 -34.05 7.66 -4.13
CA ALA A 190 -33.24 6.58 -4.69
C ALA A 190 -31.73 6.87 -4.61
N LEU A 191 -30.93 5.83 -4.31
CA LEU A 191 -29.51 5.98 -3.99
C LEU A 191 -28.71 6.62 -5.15
N LEU A 192 -29.07 6.30 -6.40
CA LEU A 192 -28.41 6.82 -7.60
C LEU A 192 -28.76 8.29 -7.93
N THR A 193 -29.71 8.89 -7.22
CA THR A 193 -30.05 10.32 -7.37
C THR A 193 -29.25 11.24 -6.45
N LYS A 194 -28.41 10.63 -5.59
CA LYS A 194 -27.59 11.31 -4.59
C LYS A 194 -26.18 11.55 -5.09
N SER A 195 -25.50 12.52 -4.46
CA SER A 195 -24.05 12.63 -4.60
C SER A 195 -23.36 11.40 -4.03
N TYR A 196 -22.14 11.12 -4.50
CA TYR A 196 -21.38 9.96 -4.02
C TYR A 196 -21.17 9.99 -2.51
N GLU A 197 -20.90 11.17 -1.96
CA GLU A 197 -20.69 11.38 -0.53
C GLU A 197 -21.96 11.06 0.28
N GLU A 198 -23.12 11.56 -0.14
CA GLU A 198 -24.41 11.23 0.48
C GLU A 198 -24.73 9.74 0.37
N SER A 199 -24.45 9.11 -0.78
CA SER A 199 -24.66 7.68 -0.95
C SER A 199 -23.79 6.84 -0.02
N VAL A 200 -22.52 7.24 0.18
CA VAL A 200 -21.61 6.59 1.12
C VAL A 200 -22.15 6.70 2.55
N GLU A 201 -22.60 7.89 2.97
CA GLU A 201 -23.18 8.09 4.32
C GLU A 201 -24.44 7.24 4.54
N ILE A 202 -25.31 7.15 3.52
CA ILE A 202 -26.51 6.31 3.56
C ILE A 202 -26.11 4.84 3.70
N LEU A 203 -25.17 4.36 2.88
CA LEU A 203 -24.73 2.97 2.89
C LEU A 203 -24.04 2.60 4.21
N ASP A 204 -23.17 3.46 4.74
CA ASP A 204 -22.54 3.26 6.05
C ASP A 204 -23.59 3.17 7.15
N ARG A 205 -24.58 4.08 7.17
CA ARG A 205 -25.66 4.07 8.17
C ARG A 205 -26.50 2.81 8.12
N ILE A 206 -26.89 2.34 6.93
CA ILE A 206 -27.72 1.12 6.82
C ILE A 206 -26.87 -0.12 7.14
N ALA A 207 -25.61 -0.14 6.72
CA ALA A 207 -24.67 -1.21 7.04
C ALA A 207 -24.45 -1.33 8.56
N THR A 208 -24.39 -0.23 9.30
CA THR A 208 -24.21 -0.25 10.77
C THR A 208 -25.50 -0.51 11.56
N ASN A 209 -26.68 -0.35 10.96
CA ASN A 209 -27.96 -0.49 11.66
C ASN A 209 -28.60 -1.90 11.52
N ASN A 210 -28.06 -2.77 10.66
CA ASN A 210 -28.57 -4.13 10.45
C ASN A 210 -27.73 -5.22 11.15
N PHE A 211 -27.22 -4.91 12.35
CA PHE A 211 -26.57 -5.86 13.25
C PHE A 211 -27.52 -6.33 14.35
#